data_AF-A0A3L7TRQ8-F1
#
_entry.id   AF-A0A3L7TRQ8-F1
#
_cell.length_a   1.000
_cell.length_b   1.000
_cell.length_c   1.000
_cell.angle_alpha   90.00
_cell.angle_beta   90.00
_cell.angle_gamma   90.00
#
_symmetry.space_group_name_H-M   'P 1'
#
loop_
_entity.id
_entity.type
_entity.pdbx_description
1 polymer ?
#
loop_
_entity_poly.entity_id
_entity_poly.type
_entity_poly.pdbx_seq_one_letter_code
_entity_poly.pdbx_strand_id
1 'polypeptide(L)'
;MESAEDALRQSVRRNFLMNTRPLCSRSFALVLVCVCVCTGPHATPIHAQASSSPATAAQAMPDGKALVEKSLEAIGTKDARASIKSTAMKLSVRSLVGTSKVSLTIVDPNKVLMTQSIEGMAQSSVEIGFDGTTGWMRTAAAPPRVLTAEMCTQFSKGSDAQELARSLDTRFETFTTLGEETVDGVDAWKVKMVDSDGIASFGFFAKTTGFLRALDNVQKTPQGEMTSRTVFDRWERVGPVFCFRAITVTQSGAKQDISFDEIAFNSVKDDAIIAPVELRTPQVVSPQN
;
A
#
# COMPACT_ATOMS: atom_id res chain seq x y z
N MET A 1 -44.12 41.72 -1.12
CA MET A 1 -43.60 40.52 -1.80
C MET A 1 -42.15 40.24 -1.41
N GLU A 2 -41.78 40.55 -0.16
CA GLU A 2 -40.39 40.56 0.35
C GLU A 2 -40.19 39.54 1.49
N SER A 3 -41.27 38.88 1.92
CA SER A 3 -41.26 37.93 3.05
C SER A 3 -41.10 36.47 2.64
N ALA A 4 -41.24 36.14 1.34
CA ALA A 4 -41.09 34.76 0.84
C ALA A 4 -39.65 34.43 0.43
N GLU A 5 -38.84 35.42 0.02
CA GLU A 5 -37.42 35.20 -0.32
C GLU A 5 -36.53 35.01 0.93
N ASP A 6 -36.85 35.67 2.05
CA ASP A 6 -36.07 35.51 3.30
C ASP A 6 -36.32 34.15 3.98
N ALA A 7 -37.53 33.60 3.86
CA ALA A 7 -37.84 32.25 4.35
C ALA A 7 -37.10 31.15 3.55
N LEU A 8 -36.85 31.36 2.26
CA LEU A 8 -36.06 30.45 1.44
C LEU A 8 -34.56 30.52 1.77
N ARG A 9 -34.04 31.73 2.05
CA ARG A 9 -32.62 31.93 2.43
C ARG A 9 -32.27 31.38 3.81
N GLN A 10 -33.22 31.39 4.76
CA GLN A 10 -33.04 30.77 6.08
C GLN A 10 -33.16 29.23 6.05
N SER A 11 -33.98 28.67 5.16
CA SER A 11 -34.10 27.21 4.96
C SER A 11 -32.82 26.59 4.36
N VAL A 12 -32.17 27.29 3.42
CA VAL A 12 -30.95 26.80 2.75
C VAL A 12 -29.72 26.82 3.66
N ARG A 13 -29.68 27.66 4.71
CA ARG A 13 -28.57 27.70 5.68
C ARG A 13 -28.67 26.69 6.84
N ARG A 14 -29.82 26.02 7.01
CA ARG A 14 -30.02 25.07 8.14
C ARG A 14 -29.79 23.60 7.78
N ASN A 15 -29.69 23.27 6.49
CA ASN A 15 -29.39 21.91 6.00
C ASN A 15 -27.89 21.62 5.78
N PHE A 16 -26.99 22.52 6.19
CA PHE A 16 -25.54 22.35 5.99
C PHE A 16 -24.79 21.75 7.19
N LEU A 17 -25.49 21.27 8.23
CA LEU A 17 -24.90 20.68 9.43
C LEU A 17 -25.74 19.47 9.89
N MET A 18 -25.68 18.36 9.15
CA MET A 18 -25.88 17.02 9.73
C MET A 18 -25.56 15.92 8.71
N ASN A 19 -24.44 15.25 8.95
CA ASN A 19 -24.36 13.79 8.94
C ASN A 19 -24.57 13.06 7.60
N THR A 20 -23.53 12.95 6.78
CA THR A 20 -23.21 11.71 6.05
C THR A 20 -21.70 11.51 6.04
N ARG A 21 -21.22 10.65 6.93
CA ARG A 21 -19.86 10.08 6.86
C ARG A 21 -19.76 9.27 5.56
N PRO A 22 -18.81 9.52 4.65
CA PRO A 22 -18.55 8.55 3.60
C PRO A 22 -17.77 7.39 4.24
N LEU A 23 -18.43 6.23 4.37
CA LEU A 23 -17.75 4.94 4.49
C LEU A 23 -16.91 4.75 3.21
N CYS A 24 -15.67 5.19 3.26
CA CYS A 24 -14.69 4.98 2.21
C CYS A 24 -14.11 3.58 2.42
N SER A 25 -14.76 2.58 1.81
CA SER A 25 -14.31 1.18 1.69
C SER A 25 -12.81 1.10 1.40
N ARG A 26 -12.01 0.62 2.35
CA ARG A 26 -10.54 0.52 2.22
C ARG A 26 -10.13 -0.82 1.60
N SER A 27 -10.53 -1.06 0.36
CA SER A 27 -9.96 -2.17 -0.41
C SER A 27 -8.73 -1.68 -1.18
N PHE A 28 -7.54 -2.03 -0.69
CA PHE A 28 -6.28 -1.85 -1.40
C PHE A 28 -6.11 -3.00 -2.37
N ALA A 29 -6.10 -2.74 -3.68
CA ALA A 29 -5.67 -3.73 -4.66
C ALA A 29 -4.45 -3.19 -5.43
N LEU A 30 -3.36 -3.97 -5.42
CA LEU A 30 -2.32 -3.85 -6.43
C LEU A 30 -2.80 -4.70 -7.60
N VAL A 31 -3.10 -4.08 -8.74
CA VAL A 31 -3.69 -4.76 -9.91
C VAL A 31 -2.57 -5.34 -10.77
N LEU A 32 -2.58 -6.66 -10.99
CA LEU A 32 -1.78 -7.31 -12.03
C LEU A 32 -2.61 -8.37 -12.77
N VAL A 33 -2.64 -8.28 -14.10
CA VAL A 33 -3.46 -9.08 -15.02
C VAL A 33 -2.75 -10.40 -15.35
N CYS A 34 -3.41 -11.56 -15.19
CA CYS A 34 -2.87 -12.85 -15.65
C CYS A 34 -3.98 -13.83 -16.09
N VAL A 35 -3.72 -14.55 -17.17
CA VAL A 35 -4.62 -15.48 -17.89
C VAL A 35 -4.43 -16.91 -17.38
N CYS A 36 -5.55 -17.59 -17.08
CA CYS A 36 -5.59 -18.95 -16.53
C CYS A 36 -5.52 -20.05 -17.59
N VAL A 37 -4.81 -21.14 -17.27
CA VAL A 37 -5.13 -22.50 -17.77
C VAL A 37 -5.02 -23.47 -16.59
N CYS A 38 -6.10 -24.20 -16.34
CA CYS A 38 -6.27 -25.14 -15.24
C CYS A 38 -5.97 -26.58 -15.67
N THR A 39 -5.36 -27.39 -14.80
CA THR A 39 -5.71 -28.82 -14.65
C THR A 39 -5.12 -29.37 -13.33
N GLY A 40 -5.97 -30.01 -12.51
CA GLY A 40 -5.59 -30.78 -11.30
C GLY A 40 -5.05 -32.18 -11.65
N PRO A 41 -4.92 -33.17 -10.73
CA PRO A 41 -5.96 -33.49 -9.72
C PRO A 41 -5.54 -34.18 -8.38
N HIS A 42 -6.57 -34.42 -7.54
CA HIS A 42 -6.82 -35.45 -6.51
C HIS A 42 -5.98 -35.61 -5.23
N ALA A 43 -6.67 -35.47 -4.09
CA ALA A 43 -6.24 -35.84 -2.74
C ALA A 43 -7.04 -37.05 -2.22
N THR A 44 -6.38 -37.91 -1.44
CA THR A 44 -6.97 -38.97 -0.59
C THR A 44 -6.74 -38.64 0.89
N PRO A 45 -7.69 -38.92 1.80
CA PRO A 45 -7.55 -38.61 3.22
C PRO A 45 -6.95 -39.79 4.01
N ILE A 46 -6.10 -39.50 5.00
CA ILE A 46 -5.63 -40.45 6.02
C ILE A 46 -6.21 -40.05 7.38
N HIS A 47 -6.74 -41.06 8.09
CA HIS A 47 -7.30 -40.98 9.44
C HIS A 47 -6.30 -40.44 10.47
N ALA A 48 -6.75 -39.45 11.25
CA ALA A 48 -6.02 -38.90 12.39
C ALA A 48 -6.23 -39.73 13.66
N GLN A 49 -5.15 -40.20 14.27
CA GLN A 49 -5.15 -40.69 15.65
C GLN A 49 -4.73 -39.55 16.59
N ALA A 50 -5.60 -39.25 17.55
CA ALA A 50 -5.33 -38.28 18.61
C ALA A 50 -4.33 -38.87 19.62
N SER A 51 -3.19 -38.20 19.76
CA SER A 51 -2.25 -38.41 20.88
C SER A 51 -2.23 -37.11 21.68
N SER A 52 -2.79 -37.12 22.88
CA SER A 52 -2.76 -36.01 23.82
C SER A 52 -1.34 -35.83 24.37
N SER A 53 -0.65 -34.78 23.92
CA SER A 53 0.64 -34.35 24.47
C SER A 53 0.41 -33.43 25.68
N PRO A 54 1.27 -33.45 26.73
CA PRO A 54 1.11 -32.63 27.92
C PRO A 54 1.31 -31.15 27.60
N ALA A 55 0.42 -30.30 28.13
CA ALA A 55 0.48 -28.85 28.01
C ALA A 55 1.83 -28.33 28.57
N THR A 56 2.71 -27.95 27.66
CA THR A 56 3.91 -27.16 27.97
C THR A 56 3.44 -25.82 28.53
N ALA A 57 4.04 -25.39 29.65
CA ALA A 57 3.81 -24.10 30.26
C ALA A 57 3.80 -23.00 29.19
N ALA A 58 2.69 -22.28 29.07
CA ALA A 58 2.54 -21.18 28.14
C ALA A 58 3.65 -20.16 28.42
N GLN A 59 4.67 -20.10 27.55
CA GLN A 59 5.53 -18.94 27.48
C GLN A 59 4.61 -17.74 27.33
N ALA A 60 4.68 -16.81 28.28
CA ALA A 60 3.94 -15.56 28.19
C ALA A 60 4.41 -14.85 26.91
N MET A 61 3.56 -14.89 25.88
CA MET A 61 3.84 -14.24 24.61
C MET A 61 3.95 -12.73 24.84
N PRO A 62 4.90 -12.03 24.18
CA PRO A 62 4.96 -10.58 24.27
C PRO A 62 3.64 -9.95 23.84
N ASP A 63 3.31 -8.81 24.42
CA ASP A 63 2.16 -8.02 23.98
C ASP A 63 2.34 -7.61 22.50
N GLY A 64 1.27 -7.76 21.70
CA GLY A 64 1.34 -7.52 20.26
C GLY A 64 1.60 -6.07 19.92
N LYS A 65 1.05 -5.14 20.72
CA LYS A 65 1.27 -3.70 20.53
C LYS A 65 2.71 -3.34 20.88
N ALA A 66 3.26 -3.91 21.95
CA ALA A 66 4.67 -3.71 22.30
C ALA A 66 5.63 -4.20 21.20
N LEU A 67 5.30 -5.28 20.48
CA LEU A 67 6.09 -5.74 19.33
C LEU A 67 6.06 -4.75 18.16
N VAL A 68 4.88 -4.18 17.87
CA VAL A 68 4.73 -3.14 16.83
C VAL A 68 5.48 -1.87 17.22
N GLU A 69 5.35 -1.42 18.47
CA GLU A 69 6.07 -0.26 19.00
C GLU A 69 7.59 -0.45 18.89
N LYS A 70 8.10 -1.63 19.29
CA LYS A 70 9.52 -1.98 19.13
C LYS A 70 9.96 -1.94 17.66
N SER A 71 9.14 -2.42 16.73
CA SER A 71 9.43 -2.33 15.30
C SER A 71 9.52 -0.88 14.83
N LEU A 72 8.60 -0.04 15.27
CA LEU A 72 8.57 1.37 14.89
C LEU A 72 9.76 2.14 15.46
N GLU A 73 10.15 1.85 16.70
CA GLU A 73 11.36 2.38 17.34
C GLU A 73 12.64 1.93 16.63
N ALA A 74 12.71 0.66 16.23
CA ALA A 74 13.82 0.15 15.43
C ALA A 74 13.94 0.87 14.08
N ILE A 75 12.81 1.24 13.47
CA ILE A 75 12.79 2.02 12.22
C ILE A 75 13.27 3.46 12.45
N GLY A 76 12.90 4.10 13.56
CA GLY A 76 13.39 5.44 13.91
C GLY A 76 12.50 6.11 14.96
N THR A 77 12.88 7.29 15.45
CA THR A 77 12.06 8.01 16.43
C THR A 77 10.73 8.45 15.81
N LYS A 78 9.70 8.64 16.65
CA LYS A 78 8.39 9.13 16.19
C LYS A 78 8.52 10.43 15.39
N ASP A 79 9.33 11.36 15.88
CA ASP A 79 9.56 12.64 15.23
C ASP A 79 10.29 12.49 13.89
N ALA A 80 11.30 11.60 13.82
CA ALA A 80 11.99 11.30 12.57
C ALA A 80 11.02 10.77 11.50
N ARG A 81 10.15 9.82 11.87
CA ARG A 81 9.14 9.27 10.95
C ARG A 81 8.11 10.33 10.53
N ALA A 82 7.63 11.14 11.47
CA ALA A 82 6.64 12.19 11.20
C ALA A 82 7.18 13.39 10.39
N SER A 83 8.50 13.60 10.40
CA SER A 83 9.18 14.66 9.65
C SER A 83 9.29 14.40 8.14
N ILE A 84 8.99 13.17 7.69
CA ILE A 84 8.97 12.82 6.28
C ILE A 84 7.69 13.42 5.67
N LYS A 85 7.87 14.26 4.64
CA LYS A 85 6.81 14.95 3.90
C LYS A 85 6.86 14.68 2.40
N SER A 86 8.01 14.28 1.90
CA SER A 86 8.12 13.73 0.56
C SER A 86 9.08 12.56 0.51
N THR A 87 8.80 11.62 -0.39
CA THR A 87 9.60 10.43 -0.62
C THR A 87 9.82 10.29 -2.12
N ALA A 88 11.07 10.21 -2.55
CA ALA A 88 11.45 9.85 -3.91
C ALA A 88 12.18 8.50 -3.89
N MET A 89 11.75 7.57 -4.72
CA MET A 89 12.29 6.23 -4.82
C MET A 89 12.57 5.86 -6.27
N LYS A 90 13.69 5.18 -6.50
CA LYS A 90 13.93 4.43 -7.74
C LYS A 90 13.94 2.95 -7.39
N LEU A 91 13.14 2.18 -8.11
CA LEU A 91 12.96 0.76 -7.89
C LEU A 91 13.28 -0.03 -9.15
N SER A 92 13.81 -1.23 -8.96
CA SER A 92 13.96 -2.26 -9.98
C SER A 92 13.00 -3.40 -9.67
N VAL A 93 12.11 -3.69 -10.62
CA VAL A 93 11.17 -4.82 -10.52
C VAL A 93 11.61 -5.90 -11.50
N ARG A 94 11.97 -7.07 -10.99
CA ARG A 94 12.30 -8.22 -11.84
C ARG A 94 11.04 -8.99 -12.17
N SER A 95 10.81 -9.22 -13.46
CA SER A 95 9.69 -9.99 -13.97
C SER A 95 10.16 -10.99 -15.03
N LEU A 96 9.26 -11.88 -15.48
CA LEU A 96 9.55 -12.83 -16.56
C LEU A 96 9.87 -12.14 -17.90
N VAL A 97 9.32 -10.95 -18.13
CA VAL A 97 9.48 -10.20 -19.39
C VAL A 97 10.68 -9.23 -19.38
N GLY A 98 11.42 -9.16 -18.27
CA GLY A 98 12.58 -8.28 -18.10
C GLY A 98 12.57 -7.51 -16.78
N THR A 99 13.52 -6.59 -16.64
CA THR A 99 13.61 -5.69 -15.49
C THR A 99 12.93 -4.36 -15.81
N SER A 100 11.93 -4.00 -15.02
CA SER A 100 11.31 -2.67 -15.08
C SER A 100 12.02 -1.72 -14.12
N LYS A 101 12.26 -0.49 -14.58
CA LYS A 101 12.66 0.64 -13.74
C LYS A 101 11.41 1.43 -13.39
N VAL A 102 11.22 1.66 -12.10
CA VAL A 102 10.11 2.44 -11.55
C VAL A 102 10.69 3.65 -10.83
N SER A 103 10.21 4.84 -11.14
CA SER A 103 10.40 6.02 -10.29
C SER A 103 9.09 6.29 -9.58
N LEU A 104 9.13 6.46 -8.26
CA LEU A 104 7.98 6.76 -7.45
C LEU A 104 8.27 7.99 -6.59
N THR A 105 7.42 8.99 -6.72
CA THR A 105 7.49 10.24 -5.99
C THR A 105 6.19 10.46 -5.25
N ILE A 106 6.26 10.72 -3.96
CA ILE A 106 5.12 10.92 -3.08
C ILE A 106 5.35 12.21 -2.31
N VAL A 107 4.32 13.04 -2.22
CA VAL A 107 4.34 14.29 -1.45
C VAL A 107 3.05 14.37 -0.63
N ASP A 108 3.21 14.57 0.67
CA ASP A 108 2.10 14.76 1.59
C ASP A 108 1.23 15.97 1.18
N PRO A 109 -0.09 15.92 1.41
CA PRO A 109 -0.83 14.82 2.04
C PRO A 109 -1.29 13.73 1.06
N ASN A 110 -1.27 13.97 -0.25
CA ASN A 110 -1.95 13.09 -1.20
C ASN A 110 -1.42 13.13 -2.64
N LYS A 111 -0.24 13.70 -2.91
CA LYS A 111 0.29 13.72 -4.28
C LYS A 111 1.17 12.51 -4.53
N VAL A 112 1.01 11.89 -5.70
CA VAL A 112 1.81 10.74 -6.10
C VAL A 112 2.09 10.79 -7.59
N LEU A 113 3.30 10.43 -7.99
CA LEU A 113 3.69 10.23 -9.38
C LEU A 113 4.53 8.97 -9.47
N MET A 114 4.09 8.03 -10.28
CA MET A 114 4.84 6.83 -10.63
C MET A 114 5.09 6.83 -12.13
N THR A 115 6.34 6.62 -12.52
CA THR A 115 6.71 6.28 -13.88
C THR A 115 7.33 4.90 -13.89
N GLN A 116 6.95 4.07 -14.85
CA GLN A 116 7.48 2.73 -15.05
C GLN A 116 7.90 2.58 -16.50
N SER A 117 9.04 1.93 -16.74
CA SER A 117 9.46 1.52 -18.08
C SER A 117 10.20 0.18 -17.99
N ILE A 118 10.06 -0.66 -19.02
CA ILE A 118 10.87 -1.88 -19.15
C ILE A 118 12.12 -1.53 -19.95
N GLU A 119 13.28 -1.93 -19.42
CA GLU A 119 14.56 -1.68 -20.06
C GLU A 119 14.60 -2.29 -21.48
N GLY A 120 15.03 -1.51 -22.47
CA GLY A 120 15.04 -1.91 -23.87
C GLY A 120 13.69 -1.84 -24.60
N MET A 121 12.59 -1.45 -23.92
CA MET A 121 11.26 -1.35 -24.52
C MET A 121 10.62 0.01 -24.25
N ALA A 122 11.02 1.05 -24.97
CA ALA A 122 10.52 2.43 -24.78
C ALA A 122 8.97 2.52 -24.88
N GLN A 123 8.35 1.71 -25.75
CA GLN A 123 6.89 1.67 -25.91
C GLN A 123 6.13 1.09 -24.68
N SER A 124 6.86 0.57 -23.68
CA SER A 124 6.30 0.07 -22.43
C SER A 124 6.20 1.12 -21.31
N SER A 125 6.52 2.40 -21.60
CA SER A 125 6.47 3.43 -20.57
C SER A 125 5.03 3.73 -20.13
N VAL A 126 4.80 3.69 -18.83
CA VAL A 126 3.53 4.06 -18.18
C VAL A 126 3.83 5.11 -17.13
N GLU A 127 2.98 6.13 -17.06
CA GLU A 127 2.94 7.12 -16.00
C GLU A 127 1.56 7.12 -15.37
N ILE A 128 1.52 7.12 -14.05
CA ILE A 128 0.31 7.26 -13.25
C ILE A 128 0.58 8.35 -12.22
N GLY A 129 -0.28 9.35 -12.14
CA GLY A 129 -0.10 10.44 -11.20
C GLY A 129 -1.41 10.95 -10.61
N PHE A 130 -1.28 11.66 -9.50
CA PHE A 130 -2.34 12.39 -8.83
C PHE A 130 -1.72 13.62 -8.17
N ASP A 131 -2.18 14.81 -8.54
CA ASP A 131 -1.64 16.09 -8.05
C ASP A 131 -2.41 16.62 -6.81
N GLY A 132 -3.30 15.80 -6.27
CA GLY A 132 -4.22 16.16 -5.19
C GLY A 132 -5.62 16.56 -5.67
N THR A 133 -5.78 16.84 -6.97
CA THR A 133 -7.07 17.19 -7.60
C THR A 133 -7.40 16.31 -8.79
N THR A 134 -6.45 16.15 -9.72
CA THR A 134 -6.60 15.39 -10.96
C THR A 134 -5.70 14.17 -10.92
N GLY A 135 -6.30 13.00 -11.10
CA GLY A 135 -5.54 11.77 -11.34
C GLY A 135 -5.46 11.48 -12.81
N TRP A 136 -4.32 11.01 -13.28
CA TRP A 136 -4.10 10.69 -14.68
C TRP A 136 -3.33 9.41 -14.88
N MET A 137 -3.47 8.87 -16.08
CA MET A 137 -2.62 7.82 -16.60
C MET A 137 -2.21 8.17 -18.02
N ARG A 138 -0.94 7.97 -18.34
CA ARG A 138 -0.36 8.12 -19.68
C ARG A 138 0.43 6.88 -20.03
N THR A 139 0.32 6.42 -21.27
CA THR A 139 1.17 5.34 -21.79
C THR A 139 1.89 5.85 -23.03
N ALA A 140 2.95 5.17 -23.47
CA ALA A 140 3.62 5.53 -24.72
C ALA A 140 2.68 5.44 -25.95
N ALA A 141 1.63 4.62 -25.88
CA ALA A 141 0.72 4.34 -26.98
C ALA A 141 -0.53 5.24 -27.02
N ALA A 142 -0.85 5.94 -25.93
CA ALA A 142 -2.09 6.69 -25.81
C ALA A 142 -1.90 8.04 -25.09
N PRO A 143 -2.67 9.07 -25.48
CA PRO A 143 -2.64 10.36 -24.78
C PRO A 143 -3.07 10.21 -23.31
N PRO A 144 -2.68 11.15 -22.43
CA PRO A 144 -3.05 11.11 -21.03
C PRO A 144 -4.58 11.13 -20.88
N ARG A 145 -5.09 10.36 -19.93
CA ARG A 145 -6.52 10.32 -19.57
C ARG A 145 -6.71 10.47 -18.07
N VAL A 146 -7.85 11.04 -17.68
CA VAL A 146 -8.22 11.20 -16.27
C VAL A 146 -8.60 9.84 -15.66
N LEU A 147 -8.22 9.64 -14.39
CA LEU A 147 -8.61 8.50 -13.57
C LEU A 147 -9.84 8.83 -12.71
N THR A 148 -10.59 7.81 -12.33
CA THR A 148 -11.70 7.98 -11.39
C THR A 148 -11.18 8.28 -9.98
N ALA A 149 -11.98 8.96 -9.15
CA ALA A 149 -11.60 9.29 -7.78
C ALA A 149 -11.26 8.04 -6.93
N GLU A 150 -11.96 6.92 -7.19
CA GLU A 150 -11.69 5.63 -6.56
C GLU A 150 -10.29 5.10 -6.93
N MET A 151 -9.94 5.12 -8.22
CA MET A 151 -8.61 4.70 -8.68
C MET A 151 -7.50 5.58 -8.08
N CYS A 152 -7.71 6.90 -8.01
CA CYS A 152 -6.77 7.83 -7.37
C CYS A 152 -6.58 7.51 -5.88
N THR A 153 -7.67 7.24 -5.18
CA THR A 153 -7.66 6.92 -3.74
C THR A 153 -6.92 5.61 -3.46
N GLN A 154 -7.20 4.58 -4.26
CA GLN A 154 -6.54 3.28 -4.13
C GLN A 154 -5.04 3.39 -4.43
N PHE A 155 -4.68 4.11 -5.50
CA PHE A 155 -3.30 4.30 -5.90
C PHE A 155 -2.50 5.11 -4.87
N SER A 156 -2.97 6.32 -4.53
CA SER A 156 -2.29 7.20 -3.56
C SER A 156 -1.99 6.51 -2.23
N LYS A 157 -2.97 5.81 -1.66
CA LYS A 157 -2.77 5.14 -0.38
C LYS A 157 -1.81 3.94 -0.47
N GLY A 158 -1.85 3.21 -1.59
CA GLY A 158 -1.15 1.93 -1.77
C GLY A 158 0.26 2.03 -2.31
N SER A 159 0.69 3.22 -2.73
CA SER A 159 1.96 3.40 -3.44
C SER A 159 3.18 3.37 -2.53
N ASP A 160 3.06 3.80 -1.27
CA ASP A 160 4.22 3.89 -0.36
C ASP A 160 4.35 2.65 0.54
N ALA A 161 5.18 1.70 0.11
CA ALA A 161 5.52 0.54 0.93
C ALA A 161 6.37 0.91 2.17
N GLN A 162 7.17 1.98 2.11
CA GLN A 162 8.00 2.41 3.25
C GLN A 162 7.13 3.06 4.34
N GLU A 163 6.12 3.84 3.95
CA GLU A 163 5.12 4.39 4.87
C GLU A 163 4.37 3.28 5.60
N LEU A 164 3.94 2.24 4.88
CA LEU A 164 3.25 1.10 5.47
C LEU A 164 4.03 0.47 6.64
N ALA A 165 5.35 0.31 6.52
CA ALA A 165 6.17 -0.22 7.61
C ALA A 165 6.36 0.79 8.77
N ARG A 166 6.33 2.09 8.48
CA ARG A 166 6.55 3.19 9.45
C ARG A 166 5.28 3.64 10.20
N SER A 167 4.11 3.20 9.76
CA SER A 167 2.81 3.71 10.22
C SER A 167 1.88 2.60 10.75
N LEU A 168 2.41 1.42 11.09
CA LEU A 168 1.61 0.25 11.52
C LEU A 168 0.66 0.56 12.69
N ASP A 169 1.11 1.36 13.66
CA ASP A 169 0.36 1.80 14.84
C ASP A 169 -0.86 2.66 14.49
N THR A 170 -0.80 3.42 13.40
CA THR A 170 -1.91 4.26 12.94
C THR A 170 -2.81 3.55 11.93
N ARG A 171 -2.33 2.45 11.36
CA ARG A 171 -3.02 1.70 10.30
C ARG A 171 -3.92 0.60 10.86
N PHE A 172 -3.60 0.07 12.04
CA PHE A 172 -4.32 -1.01 12.71
C PHE A 172 -4.78 -0.59 14.10
N GLU A 173 -5.94 -1.08 14.52
CA GLU A 173 -6.55 -0.74 15.82
C GLU A 173 -6.23 -1.76 16.91
N THR A 174 -6.06 -3.03 16.53
CA THR A 174 -5.80 -4.12 17.49
C THR A 174 -4.59 -4.93 17.07
N PHE A 175 -3.86 -5.42 18.08
CA PHE A 175 -2.64 -6.21 17.92
C PHE A 175 -2.70 -7.42 18.86
N THR A 176 -2.60 -8.62 18.32
CA THR A 176 -2.67 -9.86 19.11
C THR A 176 -1.54 -10.80 18.68
N THR A 177 -0.62 -11.10 19.60
CA THR A 177 0.44 -12.07 19.36
C THR A 177 -0.16 -13.47 19.29
N LEU A 178 0.12 -14.16 18.18
CA LEU A 178 -0.38 -15.52 17.91
C LEU A 178 0.67 -16.59 18.20
N GLY A 179 1.94 -16.21 18.34
CA GLY A 179 3.05 -17.11 18.60
C GLY A 179 4.26 -16.78 17.75
N GLU A 180 5.06 -17.79 17.49
CA GLU A 180 6.33 -17.69 16.77
C GLU A 180 6.22 -18.36 15.39
N GLU A 181 6.85 -17.77 14.37
CA GLU A 181 6.95 -18.34 13.03
C GLU A 181 8.32 -17.96 12.44
N THR A 182 8.98 -18.91 11.79
CA THR A 182 10.23 -18.65 11.06
C THR A 182 9.90 -18.21 9.64
N VAL A 183 10.35 -17.02 9.23
CA VAL A 183 10.14 -16.46 7.89
C VAL A 183 11.47 -16.34 7.17
N ASP A 184 11.68 -17.16 6.14
CA ASP A 184 12.92 -17.22 5.36
C ASP A 184 14.17 -17.36 6.25
N GLY A 185 14.10 -18.27 7.23
CA GLY A 185 15.19 -18.53 8.19
C GLY A 185 15.34 -17.51 9.32
N VAL A 186 14.44 -16.51 9.40
CA VAL A 186 14.44 -15.52 10.49
C VAL A 186 13.30 -15.82 11.46
N ASP A 187 13.64 -16.07 12.73
CA ASP A 187 12.63 -16.27 13.77
C ASP A 187 11.90 -14.95 14.08
N ALA A 188 10.58 -15.00 13.98
CA ALA A 188 9.72 -13.84 14.14
C ALA A 188 8.53 -14.12 15.06
N TRP A 189 8.04 -13.07 15.72
CA TRP A 189 6.73 -13.09 16.37
C TRP A 189 5.65 -12.83 15.32
N LYS A 190 4.62 -13.69 15.29
CA LYS A 190 3.43 -13.50 14.47
C LYS A 190 2.40 -12.70 15.25
N VAL A 191 1.97 -11.58 14.70
CA VAL A 191 0.98 -10.68 15.31
C VAL A 191 -0.18 -10.50 14.34
N LYS A 192 -1.39 -10.82 14.78
CA LYS A 192 -2.61 -10.44 14.09
C LYS A 192 -2.86 -8.95 14.31
N MET A 193 -3.06 -8.22 13.23
CA MET A 193 -3.35 -6.79 13.22
C MET A 193 -4.69 -6.58 12.51
N VAL A 194 -5.62 -5.83 13.11
CA VAL A 194 -6.95 -5.60 12.52
C VAL A 194 -7.14 -4.11 12.29
N ASP A 195 -7.53 -3.73 11.08
CA ASP A 195 -7.79 -2.33 10.73
C ASP A 195 -9.20 -1.86 11.15
N SER A 196 -9.50 -0.59 10.89
CA SER A 196 -10.80 0.03 11.20
C SER A 196 -11.99 -0.63 10.51
N ASP A 197 -11.75 -1.35 9.41
CA ASP A 197 -12.77 -2.00 8.62
C ASP A 197 -12.95 -3.48 9.05
N GLY A 198 -12.25 -3.90 10.11
CA GLY A 198 -12.27 -5.26 10.64
C GLY A 198 -11.47 -6.26 9.80
N ILE A 199 -10.64 -5.79 8.87
CA ILE A 199 -9.83 -6.65 8.01
C ILE A 199 -8.55 -7.03 8.75
N ALA A 200 -8.30 -8.34 8.84
CA ALA A 200 -7.11 -8.86 9.48
C ALA A 200 -5.92 -8.91 8.52
N SER A 201 -4.75 -8.52 9.03
CA SER A 201 -3.43 -8.75 8.45
C SER A 201 -2.53 -9.41 9.47
N PHE A 202 -1.44 -10.04 9.05
CA PHE A 202 -0.49 -10.70 9.95
C PHE A 202 0.90 -10.13 9.76
N GLY A 203 1.40 -9.44 10.78
CA GLY A 203 2.76 -8.93 10.82
C GLY A 203 3.69 -9.96 11.45
N PHE A 204 4.89 -10.10 10.87
CA PHE A 204 5.93 -10.97 11.37
C PHE A 204 7.12 -10.10 11.79
N PHE A 205 7.37 -10.00 13.09
CA PHE A 205 8.41 -9.12 13.64
C PHE A 205 9.63 -9.92 14.05
N ALA A 206 10.78 -9.67 13.42
CA ALA A 206 12.02 -10.38 13.68
C ALA A 206 12.41 -10.26 15.16
N LYS A 207 12.68 -11.38 15.83
CA LYS A 207 12.97 -11.40 17.27
C LYS A 207 14.25 -10.64 17.62
N THR A 208 15.26 -10.75 16.76
CA THR A 208 16.60 -10.20 16.96
C THR A 208 16.63 -8.69 16.76
N THR A 209 16.08 -8.19 15.63
CA THR A 209 16.16 -6.78 15.25
C THR A 209 14.92 -5.97 15.60
N GLY A 210 13.76 -6.63 15.75
CA GLY A 210 12.46 -5.98 15.89
C GLY A 210 11.84 -5.54 14.56
N PHE A 211 12.56 -5.58 13.43
CA PHE A 211 12.02 -5.15 12.14
C PHE A 211 10.88 -6.05 11.67
N LEU A 212 9.92 -5.46 10.96
CA LEU A 212 8.93 -6.19 10.19
C LEU A 212 9.65 -7.04 9.13
N ARG A 213 9.58 -8.36 9.27
CA ARG A 213 10.15 -9.33 8.34
C ARG A 213 9.17 -9.68 7.23
N ALA A 214 7.89 -9.80 7.56
CA ALA A 214 6.85 -10.02 6.57
C ALA A 214 5.51 -9.43 7.00
N LEU A 215 4.64 -9.25 6.01
CA LEU A 215 3.25 -8.87 6.18
C LEU A 215 2.37 -9.71 5.26
N ASP A 216 1.44 -10.45 5.85
CA ASP A 216 0.36 -11.10 5.12
C ASP A 216 -0.86 -10.16 5.12
N ASN A 217 -1.22 -9.67 3.94
CA ASN A 217 -2.41 -8.85 3.74
C ASN A 217 -3.54 -9.72 3.19
N VAL A 218 -4.69 -9.71 3.87
CA VAL A 218 -5.91 -10.33 3.40
C VAL A 218 -6.77 -9.27 2.72
N GLN A 219 -7.16 -9.53 1.47
CA GLN A 219 -8.01 -8.66 0.67
C GLN A 219 -9.32 -9.38 0.37
N LYS A 220 -10.44 -8.70 0.61
CA LYS A 220 -11.75 -9.18 0.17
C LYS A 220 -11.93 -8.82 -1.30
N THR A 221 -12.01 -9.81 -2.18
CA THR A 221 -12.34 -9.63 -3.59
C THR A 221 -13.73 -10.20 -3.88
N PRO A 222 -14.39 -9.80 -5.00
CA PRO A 222 -15.63 -10.45 -5.43
C PRO A 222 -15.52 -11.96 -5.61
N GLN A 223 -14.31 -12.47 -5.87
CA GLN A 223 -14.00 -13.90 -6.06
C GLN A 223 -13.64 -14.63 -4.75
N GLY A 224 -13.60 -13.94 -3.61
CA GLY A 224 -13.23 -14.49 -2.30
C GLY A 224 -12.09 -13.74 -1.62
N GLU A 225 -11.65 -14.24 -0.48
CA GLU A 225 -10.47 -13.69 0.21
C GLU A 225 -9.20 -14.07 -0.54
N MET A 226 -8.39 -13.07 -0.87
CA MET A 226 -7.09 -13.23 -1.50
C MET A 226 -6.02 -12.79 -0.51
N THR A 227 -5.05 -13.66 -0.23
CA THR A 227 -3.91 -13.31 0.63
C THR A 227 -2.68 -13.04 -0.22
N SER A 228 -1.94 -11.99 0.15
CA SER A 228 -0.61 -11.72 -0.38
C SER A 228 0.38 -11.65 0.77
N ARG A 229 1.57 -12.22 0.60
CA ARG A 229 2.69 -12.12 1.54
C ARG A 229 3.73 -11.18 0.97
N THR A 230 4.10 -10.15 1.73
CA THR A 230 5.25 -9.29 1.42
C THR A 230 6.35 -9.59 2.42
N VAL A 231 7.52 -10.02 1.95
CA VAL A 231 8.73 -10.18 2.78
C VAL A 231 9.57 -8.92 2.62
N PHE A 232 10.05 -8.35 3.71
CA PHE A 232 10.90 -7.16 3.75
C PHE A 232 12.33 -7.55 4.12
N ASP A 233 13.29 -7.06 3.34
CA ASP A 233 14.68 -7.45 3.49
C ASP A 233 15.65 -6.29 3.25
N ARG A 234 16.91 -6.50 3.66
CA ARG A 234 18.01 -5.52 3.53
C ARG A 234 17.66 -4.17 4.15
N TRP A 235 17.40 -4.18 5.46
CA TRP A 235 17.14 -2.97 6.23
C TRP A 235 18.42 -2.16 6.40
N GLU A 236 18.39 -0.90 5.95
CA GLU A 236 19.53 0.00 5.94
C GLU A 236 19.12 1.40 6.40
N ARG A 237 20.07 2.16 6.93
CA ARG A 237 19.80 3.52 7.38
C ARG A 237 19.74 4.51 6.22
N VAL A 238 18.67 5.31 6.16
CA VAL A 238 18.46 6.39 5.19
C VAL A 238 18.10 7.66 5.96
N GLY A 239 19.10 8.52 6.18
CA GLY A 239 18.94 9.70 7.02
C GLY A 239 18.58 9.29 8.47
N PRO A 240 17.45 9.77 9.03
CA PRO A 240 17.10 9.53 10.42
C PRO A 240 16.34 8.20 10.66
N VAL A 241 15.93 7.48 9.61
CA VAL A 241 15.15 6.23 9.70
C VAL A 241 15.85 5.06 9.00
N PHE A 242 15.43 3.83 9.31
CA PHE A 242 15.76 2.63 8.54
C PHE A 242 14.71 2.38 7.45
N CYS A 243 15.16 1.89 6.31
CA CYS A 243 14.33 1.51 5.17
C CYS A 243 14.74 0.12 4.70
N PHE A 244 13.79 -0.69 4.24
CA PHE A 244 14.11 -1.92 3.54
C PHE A 244 14.53 -1.62 2.09
N ARG A 245 15.54 -2.34 1.58
CA ARG A 245 16.02 -2.22 0.20
C ARG A 245 15.52 -3.31 -0.73
N ALA A 246 14.84 -4.31 -0.21
CA ALA A 246 14.21 -5.34 -1.02
C ALA A 246 12.86 -5.75 -0.43
N ILE A 247 11.91 -6.03 -1.32
CA ILE A 247 10.72 -6.80 -0.98
C ILE A 247 10.50 -7.92 -1.97
N THR A 248 9.97 -9.03 -1.48
CA THR A 248 9.41 -10.10 -2.30
C THR A 248 7.92 -10.18 -2.01
N VAL A 249 7.12 -9.92 -3.04
CA VAL A 249 5.66 -10.06 -2.96
C VAL A 249 5.27 -11.41 -3.53
N THR A 250 4.58 -12.22 -2.75
CA THR A 250 4.00 -13.50 -3.17
C THR A 250 2.49 -13.41 -3.14
N GLN A 251 1.84 -13.65 -4.28
CA GLN A 251 0.39 -13.66 -4.40
C GLN A 251 -0.04 -14.74 -5.40
N SER A 252 -0.98 -15.59 -5.02
CA SER A 252 -1.49 -16.68 -5.87
C SER A 252 -0.39 -17.57 -6.49
N GLY A 253 0.69 -17.82 -5.73
CA GLY A 253 1.85 -18.60 -6.17
C GLY A 253 2.87 -17.85 -7.04
N ALA A 254 2.52 -16.66 -7.56
CA ALA A 254 3.47 -15.81 -8.27
C ALA A 254 4.34 -15.03 -7.27
N LYS A 255 5.64 -14.95 -7.54
CA LYS A 255 6.60 -14.14 -6.79
C LYS A 255 7.08 -12.97 -7.63
N GLN A 256 7.19 -11.80 -7.02
CA GLN A 256 7.74 -10.60 -7.63
C GLN A 256 8.78 -9.99 -6.69
N ASP A 257 10.01 -9.91 -7.17
CA ASP A 257 11.13 -9.28 -6.44
C ASP A 257 11.27 -7.82 -6.86
N ILE A 258 11.33 -6.95 -5.85
CA ILE A 258 11.44 -5.50 -6.02
C ILE A 258 12.63 -5.03 -5.18
N SER A 259 13.58 -4.35 -5.82
CA SER A 259 14.70 -3.69 -5.17
C SER A 259 14.49 -2.18 -5.15
N PHE A 260 14.84 -1.54 -4.04
CA PHE A 260 14.83 -0.08 -3.88
C PHE A 260 16.25 0.42 -4.09
N ASP A 261 16.56 0.83 -5.31
CA ASP A 261 17.89 1.27 -5.72
C ASP A 261 18.27 2.61 -5.07
N GLU A 262 17.30 3.54 -4.99
CA GLU A 262 17.46 4.83 -4.33
C GLU A 262 16.22 5.15 -3.48
N ILE A 263 16.43 5.77 -2.32
CA ILE A 263 15.38 6.30 -1.45
C ILE A 263 15.89 7.65 -0.93
N ALA A 264 15.12 8.70 -1.12
CA ALA A 264 15.42 10.04 -0.63
C ALA A 264 14.18 10.68 -0.01
N PHE A 265 14.32 11.22 1.19
CA PHE A 265 13.25 11.94 1.88
C PHE A 265 13.42 13.45 1.74
N ASN A 266 12.30 14.16 1.68
CA ASN A 266 12.24 15.63 1.70
C ASN A 266 13.10 16.30 0.61
N SER A 267 13.28 15.61 -0.52
CA SER A 267 14.07 16.06 -1.67
C SER A 267 13.22 16.61 -2.81
N VAL A 268 11.90 16.47 -2.70
CA VAL A 268 10.92 16.83 -3.72
C VAL A 268 10.11 18.02 -3.23
N LYS A 269 9.93 19.01 -4.11
CA LYS A 269 9.09 20.20 -3.86
C LYS A 269 7.61 19.87 -4.01
N ASP A 270 6.76 20.61 -3.30
CA ASP A 270 5.30 20.43 -3.33
C ASP A 270 4.67 20.60 -4.71
N ASP A 271 5.28 21.39 -5.59
CA ASP A 271 4.85 21.64 -6.96
C ASP A 271 5.46 20.69 -7.99
N ALA A 272 6.19 19.65 -7.56
CA ALA A 272 6.85 18.72 -8.47
C ALA A 272 5.89 17.78 -9.23
N ILE A 273 4.67 17.59 -8.71
CA ILE A 273 3.65 16.71 -9.30
C ILE A 273 2.52 17.59 -9.84
N ILE A 274 2.42 17.67 -11.16
CA ILE A 274 1.44 18.48 -11.90
C ILE A 274 0.85 17.64 -13.01
N ALA A 275 -0.47 17.69 -13.19
CA ALA A 275 -1.15 17.00 -14.29
C ALA A 275 -0.61 17.44 -15.68
N PRO A 276 -0.64 16.54 -16.68
CA PRO A 276 -0.28 16.84 -18.07
C PRO A 276 -1.01 18.08 -18.61
N VAL A 277 -0.36 18.87 -19.46
CA VAL A 277 -0.91 20.14 -19.98
C VAL A 277 -2.20 19.94 -20.77
N GLU A 278 -2.32 18.80 -21.43
CA GLU A 278 -3.46 18.34 -22.22
C GLU A 278 -4.72 18.17 -21.36
N LEU A 279 -4.54 17.89 -20.06
CA LEU A 279 -5.62 17.75 -19.09
C LEU A 279 -5.91 19.04 -18.32
N ARG A 280 -5.05 20.05 -18.45
CA ARG A 280 -5.20 21.36 -17.76
C ARG A 280 -5.87 22.43 -18.61
N THR A 281 -5.96 22.23 -19.93
CA THR A 281 -6.50 23.22 -20.86
C THR A 281 -7.94 22.86 -21.25
N PRO A 282 -8.89 23.80 -21.27
CA PRO A 282 -10.22 23.54 -21.83
C PRO A 282 -10.08 23.10 -23.29
N GLN A 283 -10.59 21.91 -23.61
CA GLN A 283 -10.63 21.43 -25.00
C GLN A 283 -11.43 22.44 -25.82
N VAL A 284 -10.75 23.21 -26.67
CA VAL A 284 -11.42 24.08 -27.65
C VAL A 284 -12.05 23.13 -28.67
N VAL A 285 -13.34 22.84 -28.46
CA VAL A 285 -14.15 22.14 -29.45
C VAL A 285 -14.19 23.03 -30.68
N SER A 286 -13.36 22.71 -31.67
CA SER A 286 -13.45 23.35 -32.98
C SER A 286 -14.79 22.94 -33.58
N PRO A 287 -15.67 23.89 -33.97
CA PRO A 287 -16.89 23.54 -34.67
C PRO A 287 -16.49 22.85 -35.96
N GLN A 288 -16.93 21.60 -36.15
CA GLN A 288 -16.84 20.95 -37.44
C GLN A 288 -17.74 21.73 -38.40
N ASN A 289 -17.11 22.31 -39.42
CA ASN A 289 -17.78 22.86 -40.61
C ASN A 289 -18.24 21.73 -41.52
#